data_AF-A0A2P8C679-F1
#
_entry.id   AF-A0A2P8C679-F1
#
_cell.length_a   1.000
_cell.length_b   1.000
_cell.length_c   1.000
_cell.angle_alpha   90.00
_cell.angle_beta   90.00
_cell.angle_gamma   90.00
#
_symmetry.space_group_name_H-M   'P 1'
#
loop_
_entity.id
_entity.type
_entity.pdbx_description
1 polymer ?
#
loop_
_entity_poly.entity_id
_entity_poly.type
_entity_poly.pdbx_seq_one_letter_code
_entity_poly.pdbx_strand_id
1 'polypeptide(L)'
;MKDFIKKINKYVILMIVSSLFGMPWFYFRHLIFEYNGPDSIIESIPTFVDYAIRLTVIILLVIDFKTENLKNVVLTCIAAFFFPLLGIVIFSILLIESNRQKTSA
;
A
#
# COMPACT_ATOMS: atom_id res chain seq x y z
N MET A 1 -10.34 -16.52 10.21
CA MET A 1 -9.91 -16.60 8.78
C MET A 1 -10.62 -15.56 7.90
N LYS A 2 -11.96 -15.40 7.99
CA LYS A 2 -12.69 -14.34 7.27
C LYS A 2 -12.15 -12.92 7.55
N ASP A 3 -11.84 -12.60 8.81
CA ASP A 3 -11.31 -11.27 9.18
C ASP A 3 -9.90 -11.01 8.63
N PHE A 4 -9.05 -12.03 8.59
CA PHE A 4 -7.73 -11.96 7.95
C PHE A 4 -7.87 -11.61 6.47
N ILE A 5 -8.70 -12.36 5.73
CA ILE A 5 -8.93 -12.11 4.30
C ILE A 5 -9.47 -10.70 4.10
N LYS A 6 -10.43 -10.26 4.93
CA LYS A 6 -10.98 -8.90 4.87
C LYS A 6 -9.89 -7.82 5.05
N LYS A 7 -8.96 -8.01 5.99
CA LYS A 7 -7.85 -7.07 6.24
C LYS A 7 -6.82 -7.06 5.12
N ILE A 8 -6.49 -8.21 4.53
CA ILE A 8 -5.56 -8.26 3.39
C ILE A 8 -6.20 -7.71 2.12
N ASN A 9 -7.49 -7.98 1.89
CA ASN A 9 -8.18 -7.59 0.66
C ASN A 9 -8.21 -6.06 0.46
N LYS A 10 -8.32 -5.27 1.54
CA LYS A 10 -8.21 -3.80 1.42
C LYS A 10 -6.85 -3.35 0.87
N TYR A 11 -5.75 -4.00 1.27
CA TYR A 11 -4.41 -3.67 0.77
C TYR A 11 -4.22 -4.12 -0.67
N VAL A 12 -4.76 -5.30 -1.02
CA VAL A 12 -4.73 -5.81 -2.40
C VAL A 12 -5.48 -4.89 -3.35
N ILE A 13 -6.69 -4.45 -2.98
CA ILE A 13 -7.47 -3.49 -3.77
C ILE A 13 -6.69 -2.19 -3.94
N LEU A 14 -6.08 -1.66 -2.86
CA LEU A 14 -5.29 -0.43 -2.94
C LEU A 14 -4.10 -0.57 -3.91
N MET A 15 -3.41 -1.71 -3.90
CA MET A 15 -2.31 -1.99 -4.82
C MET A 15 -2.77 -2.15 -6.27
N ILE A 16 -3.92 -2.78 -6.50
CA ILE A 16 -4.52 -2.89 -7.84
C ILE A 16 -4.86 -1.49 -8.36
N VAL A 17 -5.54 -0.68 -7.55
CA VAL A 17 -5.88 0.71 -7.90
C VAL A 17 -4.60 1.50 -8.22
N SER A 18 -3.55 1.38 -7.39
CA SER A 18 -2.25 2.00 -7.64
C SER A 18 -1.65 1.59 -9.00
N SER A 19 -1.67 0.29 -9.29
CA SER A 19 -1.11 -0.25 -10.52
C SER A 19 -1.85 0.23 -11.78
N LEU A 20 -3.16 0.51 -11.64
CA LEU A 20 -3.98 1.09 -12.70
C LEU A 20 -3.70 2.58 -12.93
N PHE A 21 -2.97 3.27 -12.07
CA PHE A 21 -2.56 4.65 -12.33
C PHE A 21 -1.25 4.76 -13.12
N GLY A 22 -0.35 3.78 -13.07
CA GLY A 22 0.95 3.89 -13.75
C GLY A 22 0.84 3.82 -15.28
N MET A 23 0.55 2.64 -15.81
CA MET A 23 0.49 2.38 -17.25
C MET A 23 -0.67 3.13 -17.93
N PRO A 24 -1.92 3.09 -17.42
CA PRO A 24 -3.03 3.79 -18.04
C PRO A 24 -2.86 5.30 -18.12
N TRP A 25 -2.19 5.95 -17.15
CA TRP A 25 -1.91 7.37 -17.20
C TRP A 25 -1.01 7.74 -18.38
N PHE A 26 -0.01 6.91 -18.69
CA PHE A 26 0.89 7.13 -19.81
C PHE A 26 0.12 7.19 -21.15
N TYR A 27 -0.83 6.26 -21.35
CA TYR A 27 -1.69 6.24 -22.52
C TYR A 27 -2.69 7.40 -22.56
N PHE A 28 -3.36 7.68 -21.43
CA PHE A 28 -4.32 8.80 -21.33
C PHE A 28 -3.66 10.15 -21.58
N ARG A 29 -2.44 10.34 -21.08
CA ARG A 29 -1.66 11.55 -21.32
C ARG A 29 -1.43 11.76 -22.81
N HIS A 30 -0.94 10.73 -23.50
CA HIS A 30 -0.61 10.82 -24.93
C HIS A 30 -1.85 11.11 -25.80
N LEU A 31 -3.04 10.69 -25.34
CA LEU A 31 -4.31 10.88 -26.06
C LEU A 31 -4.94 12.26 -25.85
N ILE A 32 -4.79 12.87 -24.67
CA ILE A 32 -5.54 14.07 -24.27
C ILE A 32 -4.66 15.33 -24.22
N PHE A 33 -3.37 15.19 -23.93
CA PHE A 33 -2.48 16.33 -23.75
C PHE A 33 -1.46 16.41 -24.89
N GLU A 34 -1.42 17.57 -25.57
CA GLU A 34 -0.29 17.90 -26.44
C GLU A 34 1.00 17.93 -25.61
N TYR A 35 2.06 17.34 -26.16
CA TYR A 35 3.33 17.18 -25.50
C TYR A 35 3.97 18.55 -25.20
N ASN A 36 3.89 19.00 -23.95
CA ASN A 36 4.43 20.29 -23.50
C ASN A 36 5.86 20.22 -22.93
N GLY A 37 6.63 19.18 -23.27
CA GLY A 37 8.00 18.99 -22.77
C GLY A 37 8.10 18.41 -21.35
N PRO A 38 9.34 18.14 -20.89
CA PRO A 38 9.65 17.37 -19.68
C PRO A 38 9.34 18.09 -18.35
N ASP A 39 9.14 19.41 -18.35
CA ASP A 39 8.93 20.19 -17.10
C ASP A 39 7.45 20.41 -16.75
N SER A 40 6.53 19.73 -17.43
CA SER A 40 5.10 19.92 -17.17
C SER A 40 4.67 19.22 -15.87
N ILE A 41 3.92 19.93 -15.02
CA ILE A 41 3.31 19.41 -13.77
C ILE A 41 2.53 18.10 -14.01
N ILE A 42 2.04 17.90 -15.23
CA ILE A 42 1.32 16.71 -15.69
C ILE A 42 2.21 15.46 -15.62
N GLU A 43 3.53 15.57 -15.83
CA GLU A 43 4.48 14.45 -15.70
C GLU A 43 4.68 14.02 -14.25
N SER A 44 4.47 14.91 -13.29
CA SER A 44 4.68 14.62 -11.86
C SER A 44 3.44 14.02 -11.19
N ILE A 45 2.28 14.00 -11.85
CA ILE A 45 1.02 13.43 -11.31
C ILE A 45 1.18 11.97 -10.86
N PRO A 46 1.75 11.04 -11.65
CA PRO A 46 1.95 9.65 -11.22
C PRO A 46 2.79 9.55 -9.95
N THR A 47 3.83 10.40 -9.84
CA THR A 47 4.72 10.44 -8.68
C THR A 47 3.97 10.91 -7.43
N PHE A 48 3.14 11.96 -7.53
CA PHE A 48 2.29 12.40 -6.42
C PHE A 48 1.29 11.33 -5.98
N VAL A 49 0.68 10.64 -6.94
CA VAL A 49 -0.26 9.53 -6.66
C VAL A 49 0.47 8.37 -5.97
N ASP A 50 1.67 7.99 -6.43
CA ASP A 50 2.47 6.94 -5.79
C ASP A 50 2.80 7.28 -4.33
N TYR A 51 3.28 8.51 -4.07
CA TYR A 51 3.55 8.96 -2.70
C TYR A 51 2.29 8.98 -1.82
N ALA A 52 1.15 9.43 -2.36
CA ALA A 52 -0.12 9.42 -1.63
C ALA A 52 -0.57 7.99 -1.26
N ILE A 53 -0.37 7.04 -2.17
CA ILE A 53 -0.70 5.62 -1.93
C ILE A 53 0.25 5.03 -0.88
N ARG A 54 1.56 5.29 -0.97
CA ARG A 54 2.54 4.86 0.06
C ARG A 54 2.15 5.38 1.44
N LEU A 55 1.82 6.66 1.55
CA LEU A 55 1.38 7.27 2.79
C LEU A 55 0.11 6.61 3.31
N THR A 56 -0.85 6.34 2.43
CA THR A 56 -2.10 5.66 2.78
C THR A 56 -1.84 4.24 3.31
N VAL A 57 -0.94 3.47 2.67
CA VAL A 57 -0.56 2.12 3.14
C VAL A 57 0.04 2.18 4.54
N ILE A 58 0.93 3.14 4.80
CA ILE A 58 1.56 3.31 6.12
C ILE A 58 0.51 3.62 7.19
N ILE A 59 -0.40 4.56 6.91
CA ILE A 59 -1.46 4.92 7.85
C ILE A 59 -2.34 3.71 8.17
N LEU A 60 -2.76 2.96 7.14
CA LEU A 60 -3.57 1.76 7.32
C LEU A 60 -2.85 0.67 8.12
N LEU A 61 -1.55 0.46 7.85
CA LEU A 61 -0.73 -0.47 8.62
C LEU A 61 -0.65 -0.05 10.09
N VAL A 62 -0.38 1.22 10.38
CA VAL A 62 -0.33 1.73 11.76
C VAL A 62 -1.65 1.48 12.50
N ILE A 63 -2.79 1.75 11.84
CA ILE A 63 -4.11 1.50 12.42
C ILE A 63 -4.30 0.01 12.72
N ASP A 64 -4.03 -0.87 11.75
CA ASP A 64 -4.22 -2.30 11.94
C ASP A 64 -3.30 -2.91 12.99
N PHE A 65 -2.03 -2.47 13.03
CA PHE A 65 -1.06 -2.89 14.04
C PHE A 65 -1.54 -2.52 15.45
N LYS A 66 -2.10 -1.31 15.62
CA LYS A 66 -2.70 -0.88 16.88
C LYS A 66 -3.94 -1.71 17.23
N THR A 67 -4.82 -1.97 16.26
CA THR A 67 -6.04 -2.76 16.48
C THR A 67 -5.71 -4.21 16.89
N GLU A 68 -4.64 -4.79 16.35
CA GLU A 68 -4.26 -6.18 16.62
C GLU A 68 -3.21 -6.35 17.72
N ASN A 69 -2.75 -5.26 18.35
CA ASN A 69 -1.67 -5.26 19.35
C ASN A 69 -0.40 -5.99 18.89
N LEU A 70 -0.04 -5.82 17.61
CA LEU A 70 1.13 -6.46 17.02
C LEU A 70 2.42 -5.67 17.34
N LYS A 71 3.50 -6.38 17.64
CA LYS A 71 4.84 -5.79 17.86
C LYS A 71 5.50 -5.45 16.53
N ASN A 72 6.58 -4.67 16.55
CA ASN A 72 7.39 -4.29 15.37
C ASN A 72 6.68 -3.37 14.35
N VAL A 73 5.75 -2.52 14.84
CA VAL A 73 5.04 -1.51 14.01
C VAL A 73 6.04 -0.63 13.25
N VAL A 74 7.05 -0.11 13.93
CA VAL A 74 8.03 0.84 13.38
C VAL A 74 8.82 0.20 12.23
N LEU A 75 9.37 -0.99 12.43
CA LEU A 75 10.12 -1.71 11.41
C LEU A 75 9.26 -2.00 10.17
N THR A 76 8.01 -2.40 10.39
CA THR A 76 7.07 -2.69 9.30
C THR A 76 6.67 -1.44 8.53
N CYS A 77 6.52 -0.30 9.21
CA CYS A 77 6.23 0.99 8.56
C CYS A 77 7.43 1.51 7.75
N ILE A 78 8.66 1.33 8.26
CA ILE A 78 9.88 1.66 7.51
C ILE A 78 9.96 0.79 6.25
N ALA A 79 9.74 -0.52 6.39
CA ALA A 79 9.67 -1.43 5.26
C ALA A 79 8.60 -1.02 4.24
N ALA A 80 7.40 -0.66 4.70
CA ALA A 80 6.29 -0.21 3.85
C ALA A 80 6.59 1.09 3.10
N PHE A 81 7.40 1.99 3.69
CA PHE A 81 7.80 3.24 3.04
C PHE A 81 8.67 3.00 1.80
N PHE A 82 9.66 2.11 1.91
CA PHE A 82 10.51 1.73 0.78
C PHE A 82 9.78 0.81 -0.19
N PHE A 83 9.11 -0.21 0.33
CA PHE A 83 8.43 -1.25 -0.42
C PHE A 83 7.07 -1.56 0.22
N PRO A 84 5.98 -0.92 -0.25
CA PRO A 84 4.63 -1.09 0.33
C PRO A 84 4.19 -2.55 0.43
N LEU A 85 4.48 -3.33 -0.61
CA LEU A 85 4.19 -4.77 -0.65
C LEU A 85 4.91 -5.52 0.48
N LEU A 86 6.17 -5.20 0.73
CA LEU A 86 6.98 -5.86 1.77
C LEU A 86 6.42 -5.57 3.16
N GLY A 87 5.98 -4.33 3.41
CA GLY A 87 5.27 -3.97 4.65
C GLY A 87 3.98 -4.78 4.86
N ILE A 88 3.18 -4.96 3.80
CA ILE A 88 1.95 -5.76 3.84
C ILE A 88 2.26 -7.24 4.11
N VAL A 89 3.34 -7.78 3.52
CA VAL A 89 3.77 -9.17 3.75
C VAL A 89 4.19 -9.38 5.21
N ILE A 90 5.01 -8.48 5.76
CA ILE A 90 5.43 -8.55 7.18
C ILE A 90 4.22 -8.49 8.10
N PHE A 91 3.29 -7.55 7.84
CA PHE A 91 2.04 -7.47 8.59
C PHE A 91 1.22 -8.77 8.52
N SER A 92 1.11 -9.37 7.33
CA SER A 92 0.38 -10.62 7.13
C SER A 92 0.98 -11.76 7.95
N ILE A 93 2.32 -11.88 7.96
CA ILE A 93 3.04 -12.90 8.73
C ILE A 93 2.78 -12.72 10.23
N LEU A 94 2.96 -11.50 10.74
CA LEU A 94 2.74 -11.18 12.16
C LEU A 94 1.29 -11.41 12.60
N LEU A 95 0.33 -11.10 11.72
CA LEU A 95 -1.09 -11.33 11.98
C LEU A 95 -1.42 -12.83 12.04
N ILE A 96 -0.82 -13.65 11.17
CA ILE A 96 -0.96 -15.11 11.21
C ILE A 96 -0.36 -15.67 12.50
N GLU A 97 0.85 -15.25 12.87
CA GLU A 97 1.53 -15.70 14.07
C GLU A 97 0.73 -15.37 15.35
N SER A 98 0.24 -14.14 15.46
CA SER A 98 -0.60 -13.70 16.59
C SER A 98 -1.87 -14.55 16.72
N ASN A 99 -2.54 -14.84 15.59
CA ASN A 99 -3.75 -15.66 15.59
C ASN A 99 -3.47 -17.13 15.98
N ARG A 100 -2.31 -17.68 15.61
CA ARG A 100 -1.90 -19.02 16.06
C ARG A 100 -1.68 -19.05 17.56
N GLN A 101 -0.95 -18.08 18.12
CA GLN A 101 -0.70 -18.00 19.56
C GLN A 101 -2.00 -17.87 20.37
N LYS A 102 -2.97 -17.06 19.91
CA LYS A 102 -4.29 -16.92 20.55
C LYS A 102 -5.15 -18.20 20.52
N THR A 103 -4.91 -19.11 19.58
CA THR A 103 -5.68 -20.36 19.45
C THR A 103 -5.06 -21.51 20.25
N SER A 104 -3.78 -21.40 20.62
CA SER A 104 -3.04 -22.39 21.40
C SER A 104 -3.01 -22.11 22.91
N ALA A 105 -3.63 -21.02 23.34
CA ALA A 105 -3.82 -20.62 24.74
C ALA A 105 -5.29 -20.82 25.14
#